data_AF-A0A6D0IX96-F1
#
_entry.id   AF-A0A6D0IX96-F1
#
_cell.length_a   1.000
_cell.length_b   1.000
_cell.length_c   1.000
_cell.angle_alpha   90.00
_cell.angle_beta   90.00
_cell.angle_gamma   90.00
#
_symmetry.space_group_name_H-M   'P 1'
#
loop_
_entity.id
_entity.type
_entity.pdbx_description
1 polymer ?
#
loop_
_entity_poly.entity_id
_entity_poly.type
_entity_poly.pdbx_seq_one_letter_code
_entity_poly.pdbx_strand_id
1 'polypeptide(L)' 'MICRFIDTHCHFDFPPFSGDEEASLQRAAQAGVGKIIVPATEAENFARV' A
#
# COMPACT_ATOMS: atom_id res chain seq x y z
N MET A 1 -17.77 0.03 11.04
CA MET A 1 -17.16 -0.69 9.89
C MET A 1 -16.28 0.31 9.14
N ILE A 2 -14.95 0.18 9.19
CA ILE A 2 -14.03 1.21 8.62
C ILE A 2 -13.33 0.76 7.32
N CYS A 3 -13.46 -0.48 6.89
CA CYS A 3 -12.86 -0.93 5.62
C CYS A 3 -13.93 -1.08 4.53
N ARG A 4 -14.13 -0.03 3.72
CA ARG A 4 -15.08 -0.02 2.59
C ARG A 4 -14.43 -0.45 1.28
N PHE A 5 -13.13 -0.16 1.12
CA PHE A 5 -12.40 -0.38 -0.12
C PHE A 5 -11.17 -1.27 0.09
N ILE A 6 -10.83 -1.99 -0.97
CA ILE A 6 -9.56 -2.69 -1.12
C ILE A 6 -8.89 -2.08 -2.35
N ASP A 7 -7.70 -1.54 -2.18
CA ASP A 7 -6.85 -1.18 -3.31
C ASP A 7 -6.19 -2.47 -3.82
N THR A 8 -6.59 -2.91 -4.99
CA THR A 8 -6.13 -4.17 -5.56
C THR A 8 -4.78 -4.06 -6.25
N HIS A 9 -4.23 -2.85 -6.44
CA HIS A 9 -2.95 -2.64 -7.12
C HIS A 9 -2.32 -1.30 -6.72
N CYS A 10 -1.36 -1.34 -5.79
CA CYS A 10 -0.57 -0.16 -5.42
C CYS A 10 0.90 -0.54 -5.29
N HIS A 11 1.79 0.17 -5.98
CA HIS A 11 3.23 0.03 -5.78
C HIS A 11 3.67 0.79 -4.52
N PHE A 12 3.22 0.30 -3.36
CA PHE A 12 3.44 0.92 -2.05
C PHE A 12 4.90 0.84 -1.59
N ASP A 13 5.72 0.05 -2.27
CA ASP A 13 7.15 -0.12 -2.05
C ASP A 13 8.01 0.96 -2.75
N PHE A 14 7.40 1.92 -3.45
CA PHE A 14 8.07 3.04 -4.12
C PHE A 14 7.84 4.39 -3.40
N PRO A 15 8.69 5.41 -3.64
CA PRO A 15 8.39 6.78 -3.24
C PRO A 15 7.05 7.26 -3.86
N PRO A 16 6.23 8.01 -3.10
CA PRO A 16 6.52 8.64 -1.81
C PRO A 16 6.16 7.77 -0.59
N PHE A 17 5.77 6.51 -0.76
CA PHE A 17 5.29 5.67 0.33
C PHE A 17 6.42 5.00 1.11
N SER A 18 7.47 4.55 0.40
CA SER A 18 8.66 3.98 1.04
C SER A 18 9.33 5.01 1.96
N GLY A 19 9.48 4.67 3.24
CA GLY A 19 9.96 5.55 4.30
C GLY A 19 8.89 6.46 4.95
N ASP A 20 7.65 6.43 4.47
CA ASP A 20 6.47 7.11 5.05
C ASP A 20 5.25 6.16 5.10
N GLU A 21 5.48 4.87 5.33
CA GLU A 21 4.46 3.83 5.23
C GLU A 21 3.33 4.05 6.24
N GLU A 22 3.69 4.40 7.48
CA GLU A 22 2.71 4.60 8.57
C GLU A 22 1.74 5.74 8.25
N ALA A 23 2.25 6.92 7.90
CA ALA A 23 1.39 8.07 7.61
C ALA A 23 0.56 7.81 6.34
N SER A 24 1.13 7.13 5.35
CA SER A 24 0.43 6.74 4.12
C SER A 24 -0.73 5.76 4.41
N LEU A 25 -0.50 4.74 5.24
CA LEU A 25 -1.54 3.79 5.68
C LEU A 25 -2.64 4.47 6.49
N GLN A 26 -2.29 5.42 7.36
CA GLN A 26 -3.27 6.20 8.13
C GLN A 26 -4.18 7.02 7.19
N ARG A 27 -3.61 7.69 6.18
CA ARG A 27 -4.38 8.42 5.18
C ARG A 27 -5.30 7.49 4.38
N ALA A 28 -4.80 6.32 3.97
CA ALA A 28 -5.60 5.31 3.27
C ALA A 28 -6.79 4.83 4.12
N ALA A 29 -6.55 4.53 5.39
CA ALA A 29 -7.58 4.11 6.33
C ALA A 29 -8.64 5.20 6.56
N GLN A 30 -8.22 6.47 6.68
CA GLN A 30 -9.14 7.63 6.80
C GLN A 30 -10.02 7.79 5.55
N ALA A 31 -9.51 7.44 4.37
CA ALA A 31 -10.28 7.40 3.13
C ALA A 31 -11.15 6.12 2.97
N GLY A 32 -11.07 5.17 3.91
CA GLY A 32 -11.83 3.92 3.89
C GLY A 32 -11.18 2.78 3.10
N VAL A 33 -9.92 2.94 2.67
CA VAL A 33 -9.10 1.88 2.09
C VAL A 33 -8.50 1.05 3.21
N GLY A 34 -9.02 -0.15 3.40
CA GLY A 34 -8.65 -1.01 4.53
C GLY A 34 -7.59 -2.05 4.24
N LYS A 35 -7.34 -2.32 2.95
CA LYS A 35 -6.32 -3.26 2.46
C LYS A 35 -5.73 -2.72 1.16
N ILE A 36 -4.45 -2.98 0.98
CA ILE A 36 -3.68 -2.63 -0.21
C ILE A 36 -2.94 -3.89 -0.65
N ILE A 37 -3.06 -4.27 -1.91
CA ILE A 37 -2.26 -5.33 -2.52
C ILE A 37 -1.07 -4.67 -3.22
N VAL A 38 0.14 -5.10 -2.88
CA VAL A 38 1.38 -4.57 -3.44
C VAL A 38 1.93 -5.58 -4.45
N PRO A 39 1.88 -5.29 -5.77
CA PRO A 39 2.50 -6.12 -6.77
C PRO A 39 3.95 -5.69 -7.01
N ALA A 40 4.86 -6.65 -7.04
CA ALA A 40 6.24 -6.40 -7.46
C ALA A 40 6.33 -6.11 -8.97
N THR A 41 7.29 -5.26 -9.36
CA THR A 41 7.55 -4.91 -10.77
C THR A 41 8.57 -5.83 -11.45
N GLU A 42 9.46 -6.46 -10.68
CA GLU A 42 10.51 -7.35 -11.16
C GLU A 42 10.86 -8.41 -10.09
N ALA A 43 11.53 -9.50 -10.50
CA ALA A 43 11.81 -10.63 -9.62
C ALA A 43 12.69 -10.28 -8.41
N GLU A 44 13.60 -9.32 -8.56
CA GLU A 44 14.45 -8.82 -7.46
C GLU A 44 13.61 -8.19 -6.33
N ASN A 45 12.43 -7.68 -6.63
CA ASN A 45 11.56 -7.00 -5.67
C ASN A 45 10.65 -7.96 -4.87
N PHE A 46 10.63 -9.26 -5.20
CA PHE A 46 9.73 -10.23 -4.55
C PHE A 46 9.99 -10.41 -3.05
N ALA A 47 11.21 -10.19 -2.58
CA ALA A 47 11.52 -10.28 -1.14
C ALA A 47 11.19 -8.98 -0.38
N ARG A 48 11.09 -7.85 -1.10
CA ARG A 48 10.77 -6.54 -0.53
C ARG A 48 9.25 -6.36 -0.35
N VAL A 49 8.49 -6.86 -1.32
CA VAL A 49 7.03 -6.76 -1.42
C VAL A 49 6.36 -7.91 -0.67
#